data_AF-A0A3A5AMF0-F1
#
_entry.id   AF-A0A3A5AMF0-F1
#
_cell.length_a   1.000
_cell.length_b   1.000
_cell.length_c   1.000
_cell.angle_alpha   90.00
_cell.angle_beta   90.00
_cell.angle_gamma   90.00
#
_symmetry.space_group_name_H-M   'P 1'
#
loop_
_entity.id
_entity.type
_entity.pdbx_description
1 polymer ?
#
loop_
_entity_poly.entity_id
_entity_poly.type
_entity_poly.pdbx_seq_one_letter_code
_entity_poly.pdbx_strand_id
1 'polypeptide(L)'
;MAILKKTILLIILFLVATVLTAGAQEKVSFTGKIEEIAIKTTMTPVGAMEKSLVIKLDSQPKKDIRSTAADAARYGLIDTDQPGSVLKPGQVKGVGWKVRLTCEKKSTFGGEPSYQVINLEKLD
;
A
#
# COMPACT_ATOMS: atom_id res chain seq x y z
N MET A 1 -50.85 18.60 0.58
CA MET A 1 -50.15 17.30 0.42
C MET A 1 -48.89 17.34 -0.49
N ALA A 2 -48.40 18.51 -0.90
CA ALA A 2 -47.21 18.63 -1.77
C ALA A 2 -45.89 18.85 -1.00
N ILE A 3 -45.97 19.41 0.22
CA ILE A 3 -44.80 19.77 1.04
C ILE A 3 -44.17 18.52 1.68
N LEU A 4 -44.99 17.59 2.18
CA LEU A 4 -44.53 16.34 2.81
C LEU A 4 -43.70 15.46 1.84
N LYS A 5 -44.11 15.39 0.57
CA LYS A 5 -43.38 14.63 -0.48
C LYS A 5 -42.00 15.24 -0.78
N LYS A 6 -41.90 16.57 -0.81
CA LYS A 6 -40.63 17.28 -1.04
C LYS A 6 -39.65 17.09 0.13
N THR A 7 -40.15 17.11 1.36
CA THR A 7 -39.33 16.89 2.56
C THR A 7 -38.81 15.45 2.65
N ILE A 8 -39.65 14.45 2.33
CA ILE A 8 -39.23 13.04 2.30
C ILE A 8 -38.19 12.82 1.20
N LEU A 9 -38.37 13.41 0.01
CA LEU A 9 -37.38 13.34 -1.07
C LEU A 9 -36.03 13.94 -0.66
N LEU A 10 -36.04 15.08 0.05
CA LEU A 10 -34.84 15.73 0.55
C LEU A 10 -34.09 14.90 1.61
N ILE A 11 -34.82 14.22 2.51
CA ILE A 11 -34.22 13.34 3.52
C ILE A 11 -33.59 12.09 2.87
N ILE A 12 -34.27 11.50 1.87
CA ILE A 12 -33.71 10.37 1.10
C ILE A 12 -32.47 10.82 0.33
N LEU A 13 -32.49 12.00 -0.31
CA LEU A 13 -31.33 12.55 -1.02
C LEU A 13 -30.14 12.78 -0.08
N PHE A 14 -30.41 13.24 1.16
CA PHE A 14 -29.38 13.44 2.17
C PHE A 14 -28.79 12.12 2.68
N LEU A 15 -29.59 11.06 2.78
CA LEU A 15 -29.14 9.70 3.15
C LEU A 15 -28.31 9.02 2.05
N VAL A 16 -28.56 9.32 0.77
CA VAL A 16 -27.74 8.79 -0.34
C VAL A 16 -26.39 9.52 -0.44
N ALA A 17 -26.33 10.79 -0.04
CA ALA A 17 -25.08 11.55 -0.04
C ALA A 17 -24.08 11.06 1.05
N THR A 18 -24.55 10.49 2.16
CA THR A 18 -23.70 10.04 3.27
C THR A 18 -23.10 8.64 3.08
N VAL A 19 -23.62 7.81 2.16
CA VAL A 19 -23.02 6.49 1.85
C VAL A 19 -21.80 6.56 0.91
N LEU A 20 -21.49 7.73 0.34
CA LEU A 20 -20.36 7.90 -0.58
C LEU A 20 -19.01 8.17 0.10
N THR A 21 -18.95 8.28 1.44
CA THR A 21 -17.69 8.41 2.19
C THR A 21 -17.15 7.07 2.69
N ALA A 22 -17.73 5.95 2.27
CA ALA A 22 -17.15 4.63 2.49
C ALA A 22 -16.04 4.37 1.46
N GLY A 23 -14.80 4.68 1.86
CA GLY A 23 -13.62 4.02 1.29
C GLY A 23 -12.84 4.81 0.23
N ALA A 24 -12.66 6.12 0.37
CA ALA A 24 -11.52 6.77 -0.28
C ALA A 24 -10.23 6.22 0.37
N GLN A 25 -9.72 5.10 -0.15
CA GLN A 25 -8.38 4.60 0.20
C GLN A 25 -7.39 5.72 -0.13
N GLU A 26 -6.83 6.34 0.91
CA GLU A 26 -5.93 7.48 0.79
C GLU A 26 -4.63 7.02 0.11
N LYS A 27 -4.53 7.27 -1.20
CA LYS A 27 -3.31 7.02 -1.99
C LYS A 27 -2.32 8.13 -1.70
N VAL A 28 -1.14 7.77 -1.23
CA VAL A 28 -0.04 8.70 -0.93
C VAL A 28 1.16 8.34 -1.77
N SER A 29 1.87 9.33 -2.30
CA SER A 29 3.08 9.09 -3.08
C SER A 29 4.32 9.52 -2.32
N PHE A 30 5.36 8.68 -2.35
CA PHE A 30 6.69 8.97 -1.80
C PHE A 30 7.70 8.95 -2.93
N THR A 31 8.68 9.87 -2.90
CA THR A 31 9.76 9.92 -3.89
C THR A 31 11.09 9.94 -3.16
N GLY A 32 12.02 9.08 -3.56
CA GLY A 32 13.33 8.95 -2.92
C GLY A 32 14.18 7.87 -3.57
N LYS A 33 15.41 7.73 -3.09
CA LYS A 33 16.31 6.64 -3.43
C LYS A 33 16.08 5.47 -2.48
N ILE A 34 15.98 4.26 -3.02
CA ILE A 34 15.89 3.04 -2.22
C ILE A 34 17.26 2.79 -1.58
N GLU A 35 17.34 2.87 -0.26
CA GLU A 35 18.58 2.59 0.49
C GLU A 35 18.65 1.13 0.92
N GLU A 36 17.52 0.55 1.27
CA GLU A 36 17.45 -0.82 1.78
C GLU A 36 16.14 -1.46 1.35
N ILE A 37 16.21 -2.74 0.99
CA ILE A 37 15.05 -3.60 0.83
C ILE A 37 15.27 -4.79 1.76
N ALA A 38 14.41 -4.92 2.76
CA ALA A 38 14.44 -6.01 3.73
C ALA A 38 13.25 -6.94 3.50
N ILE A 39 13.45 -8.25 3.68
CA ILE A 39 12.38 -9.24 3.53
C ILE A 39 11.89 -9.59 4.93
N LYS A 40 10.60 -9.35 5.21
CA LYS A 40 9.96 -9.72 6.47
C LYS A 40 8.83 -10.70 6.23
N THR A 41 8.86 -11.81 6.95
CA THR A 41 7.71 -12.72 7.04
C THR A 41 6.72 -12.14 8.06
N THR A 42 5.48 -11.93 7.62
CA THR A 42 4.38 -11.48 8.47
C THR A 42 3.30 -12.55 8.50
N MET A 43 2.73 -12.82 9.68
CA MET A 43 1.59 -13.73 9.79
C MET A 43 0.33 -12.99 9.37
N THR A 44 -0.36 -13.50 8.35
CA THR A 44 -1.66 -13.00 7.92
C THR A 44 -2.72 -13.34 8.98
N PRO A 45 -3.87 -12.62 9.01
CA PRO A 45 -4.95 -12.86 9.97
C PRO A 45 -5.54 -14.28 9.93
N VAL A 46 -5.38 -15.00 8.82
CA VAL A 46 -5.82 -16.40 8.64
C VAL A 46 -4.74 -17.42 9.03
N GLY A 47 -3.67 -16.98 9.70
CA GLY A 47 -2.59 -17.85 10.18
C GLY A 47 -1.58 -18.27 9.11
N ALA A 48 -1.75 -17.85 7.85
CA ALA A 48 -0.78 -18.09 6.80
C ALA A 48 0.40 -17.12 6.95
N MET A 49 1.63 -17.59 6.80
CA MET A 49 2.80 -16.72 6.72
C MET A 49 2.94 -16.14 5.31
N GLU A 50 2.90 -14.83 5.19
CA GLU A 50 3.12 -14.11 3.93
C GLU A 50 4.41 -13.29 4.03
N LYS A 51 5.21 -13.28 2.96
CA LYS A 51 6.41 -12.43 2.90
C LYS A 51 6.04 -11.06 2.36
N SER A 52 6.45 -10.03 3.10
CA SER A 52 6.38 -8.63 2.71
C SER A 52 7.80 -8.09 2.57
N LEU A 53 8.02 -7.29 1.52
CA LEU A 53 9.26 -6.54 1.37
C LEU A 53 9.07 -5.18 2.03
N VAL A 54 9.96 -4.82 2.94
CA VAL A 54 10.05 -3.50 3.54
C VAL A 54 11.05 -2.69 2.72
N ILE A 55 10.62 -1.54 2.22
CA ILE A 55 11.41 -0.64 1.37
C ILE A 55 11.74 0.60 2.20
N LYS A 56 13.03 0.91 2.38
CA LYS A 56 13.47 2.17 2.99
C LYS A 56 13.89 3.14 1.91
N LEU A 57 13.30 4.33 1.94
CA LEU A 57 13.70 5.46 1.11
C LEU A 57 14.56 6.43 1.94
N ASP A 58 15.60 6.98 1.33
CA ASP A 58 16.46 8.02 1.92
C ASP A 58 15.68 9.25 2.42
N SER A 59 14.66 9.64 1.66
CA SER A 59 13.81 10.80 1.94
C SER A 59 12.76 10.51 3.02
N GLN A 60 12.50 9.23 3.33
CA GLN A 60 11.46 8.79 4.25
C GLN A 60 11.92 7.60 5.12
N PRO A 61 13.04 7.71 5.87
CA PRO A 61 13.70 6.58 6.53
C PRO A 61 12.88 5.98 7.69
N LYS A 62 11.88 6.73 8.19
CA LYS A 62 11.00 6.30 9.30
C LYS A 62 9.68 5.68 8.83
N LYS A 63 9.39 5.67 7.51
CA LYS A 63 8.10 5.16 7.00
C LYS A 63 8.17 3.64 6.81
N ASP A 64 7.15 2.94 7.32
CA ASP A 64 6.99 1.51 7.08
C ASP A 64 6.31 1.28 5.71
N ILE A 65 7.12 1.34 4.65
CA ILE A 65 6.67 1.11 3.28
C ILE A 65 6.85 -0.36 2.95
N ARG A 66 5.78 -1.03 2.51
CA ARG A 66 5.73 -2.46 2.28
C ARG A 66 5.25 -2.79 0.88
N SER A 67 5.76 -3.87 0.29
CA SER A 67 5.29 -4.42 -0.98
C SER A 67 5.10 -5.93 -0.83
N THR A 68 4.13 -6.49 -1.57
CA THR A 68 4.01 -7.95 -1.66
C THR A 68 5.18 -8.51 -2.47
N ALA A 69 5.50 -9.80 -2.30
CA ALA A 69 6.54 -10.43 -3.12
C ALA A 69 6.19 -10.40 -4.62
N ALA A 70 4.92 -10.61 -4.97
CA ALA A 70 4.45 -10.57 -6.35
C ALA A 70 4.61 -9.18 -6.98
N ASP A 71 4.20 -8.11 -6.27
CA ASP A 71 4.35 -6.75 -6.78
C ASP A 71 5.83 -6.34 -6.87
N ALA A 72 6.64 -6.69 -5.86
CA ALA A 72 8.06 -6.43 -5.90
C ALA A 72 8.76 -7.12 -7.09
N ALA A 73 8.36 -8.34 -7.45
CA ALA A 73 8.87 -9.03 -8.63
C ALA A 73 8.42 -8.33 -9.92
N ARG A 74 7.15 -7.93 -10.00
CA ARG A 74 6.62 -7.15 -11.14
C ARG A 74 7.36 -5.83 -11.35
N TYR A 75 7.73 -5.15 -10.26
CA TYR A 75 8.53 -3.93 -10.31
C TYR A 75 10.02 -4.17 -10.54
N GLY A 76 10.47 -5.44 -10.63
CA GLY A 76 11.88 -5.79 -10.79
C GLY A 76 12.75 -5.50 -9.56
N LEU A 77 12.14 -5.24 -8.39
CA LEU A 77 12.87 -5.05 -7.13
C LEU A 77 13.54 -6.36 -6.68
N ILE A 78 12.95 -7.50 -7.07
CA ILE A 78 13.48 -8.85 -6.86
C ILE A 78 13.44 -9.68 -8.14
N ASP A 79 14.26 -10.74 -8.17
CA ASP A 79 14.47 -11.59 -9.35
C ASP A 79 13.38 -12.61 -9.66
N THR A 80 12.44 -12.86 -8.76
CA THR A 80 11.55 -14.03 -8.91
C THR A 80 10.10 -13.67 -8.60
N ASP A 81 9.23 -13.88 -9.59
CA ASP A 81 7.76 -13.82 -9.47
C ASP A 81 7.22 -15.12 -8.87
N GLN A 82 7.74 -15.50 -7.69
CA GLN A 82 7.30 -16.73 -7.03
C GLN A 82 6.21 -16.43 -6.01
N PRO A 83 4.95 -16.84 -6.26
CA PRO A 83 3.83 -16.65 -5.32
C PRO A 83 3.98 -17.52 -4.06
N GLY A 84 4.92 -18.46 -4.06
CA GLY A 84 5.28 -19.24 -2.88
C GLY A 84 6.77 -19.55 -2.89
N SER A 85 7.33 -19.56 -1.68
CA SER A 85 8.67 -20.03 -1.33
C SER A 85 9.73 -18.95 -1.16
N VAL A 86 10.67 -19.30 -0.29
CA VAL A 86 11.64 -18.42 0.35
C VAL A 86 12.53 -17.71 -0.67
N LEU A 87 12.44 -16.38 -0.74
CA LEU A 87 13.48 -15.57 -1.38
C LEU A 87 14.83 -15.77 -0.67
N LYS A 88 15.86 -16.13 -1.44
CA LYS A 88 17.24 -16.34 -1.00
C LYS A 88 17.98 -14.99 -0.89
N PRO A 89 18.97 -14.87 0.01
CA PRO A 89 19.88 -13.72 0.02
C PRO A 89 20.53 -13.51 -1.36
N GLY A 90 20.58 -12.25 -1.82
CA GLY A 90 21.15 -11.89 -3.13
C GLY A 90 20.13 -11.67 -4.26
N GLN A 91 18.84 -11.90 -4.02
CA GLN A 91 17.78 -11.69 -5.03
C GLN A 91 17.20 -10.27 -5.05
N VAL A 92 17.84 -9.31 -4.40
CA VAL A 92 17.38 -7.91 -4.29
C VAL A 92 18.15 -7.05 -5.28
N LYS A 93 17.44 -6.36 -6.17
CA LYS A 93 18.04 -5.54 -7.26
C LYS A 93 17.72 -4.05 -7.18
N GLY A 94 16.62 -3.68 -6.51
CA GLY A 94 16.12 -2.30 -6.49
C GLY A 94 16.91 -1.30 -5.65
N VAL A 95 17.90 -1.75 -4.86
CA VAL A 95 18.70 -0.86 -4.00
C VAL A 95 19.51 0.11 -4.86
N GLY A 96 19.45 1.38 -4.51
CA GLY A 96 20.11 2.47 -5.22
C GLY A 96 19.24 3.14 -6.29
N TRP A 97 18.07 2.58 -6.63
CA TRP A 97 17.17 3.21 -7.60
C TRP A 97 16.51 4.44 -6.99
N LYS A 98 16.42 5.51 -7.78
CA LYS A 98 15.52 6.61 -7.50
C LYS A 98 14.13 6.23 -8.01
N VAL A 99 13.12 6.34 -7.15
CA VAL A 99 11.77 5.86 -7.44
C VAL A 99 10.72 6.82 -6.92
N ARG A 100 9.54 6.76 -7.55
CA ARG A 100 8.29 7.25 -7.01
C ARG A 100 7.40 6.05 -6.67
N LEU A 101 7.07 5.90 -5.40
CA LEU A 101 6.19 4.86 -4.88
C LEU A 101 4.80 5.47 -4.66
N THR A 102 3.78 4.92 -5.31
CA THR A 102 2.38 5.18 -4.92
C THR A 102 1.95 4.09 -3.96
N CYS A 103 1.49 4.50 -2.79
CA CYS A 103 1.13 3.60 -1.70
C CYS A 103 -0.31 3.82 -1.25
N GLU A 104 -0.95 2.74 -0.80
CA GLU A 104 -2.13 2.80 0.03
C GLU A 104 -1.74 2.81 1.50
N LYS A 105 -2.28 3.77 2.25
CA LYS A 105 -2.14 3.81 3.69
C LYS A 105 -2.99 2.71 4.34
N LYS A 106 -2.35 1.81 5.09
CA LYS A 106 -3.01 0.80 5.92
C LYS A 106 -2.87 1.22 7.38
N SER A 107 -3.98 1.62 7.98
CA SER A 107 -4.05 1.96 9.40
C SER A 107 -3.90 0.70 10.25
N THR A 108 -2.93 0.71 11.16
CA THR A 108 -2.81 -0.27 12.24
C THR A 108 -3.48 0.28 13.49
N PHE A 109 -4.26 -0.55 14.19
CA PHE A 109 -4.97 -0.13 15.41
C PHE A 109 -3.96 0.30 16.48
N GLY A 110 -3.90 1.61 16.78
CA GLY A 110 -3.02 2.18 17.83
C GLY A 110 -1.52 2.28 17.48
N GLY A 111 -1.12 2.04 16.23
CA GLY A 111 0.28 2.09 15.78
C GLY A 111 0.53 3.08 14.64
N GLU A 112 1.80 3.29 14.29
CA GLU A 112 2.17 4.04 13.10
C GLU A 112 1.62 3.36 11.83
N PRO A 113 1.05 4.11 10.88
CA PRO A 113 0.48 3.52 9.68
C PRO A 113 1.57 2.86 8.82
N SER A 114 1.22 1.73 8.22
CA SER A 114 2.02 1.11 7.16
C SER A 114 1.53 1.57 5.78
N TYR A 115 2.42 1.56 4.79
CA TYR A 115 2.13 2.04 3.45
C TYR A 115 2.37 0.93 2.44
N GLN A 116 1.30 0.36 1.91
CA GLN A 116 1.37 -0.72 0.93
C GLN A 116 1.60 -0.14 -0.46
N VAL A 117 2.71 -0.48 -1.12
CA VAL A 117 3.03 -0.07 -2.49
C VAL A 117 2.04 -0.72 -3.45
N ILE A 118 1.38 0.10 -4.24
CA ILE A 118 0.45 -0.29 -5.32
C ILE A 118 0.96 0.09 -6.70
N ASN A 119 1.97 0.96 -6.78
CA ASN A 119 2.69 1.27 -8.01
C ASN A 119 4.12 1.72 -7.69
N LEU A 120 5.06 1.38 -8.57
CA LEU A 120 6.44 1.84 -8.53
C LEU A 120 6.84 2.38 -9.89
N GLU A 121 7.29 3.62 -9.91
CA GLU A 121 7.89 4.26 -11.07
C GLU A 121 9.37 4.47 -10.79
N LYS A 122 10.25 3.94 -11.65
CA LYS A 122 11.68 4.24 -11.60
C LYS A 122 11.91 5.61 -12.22
N LEU A 123 12.59 6.47 -11.48
CA LEU A 123 12.99 7.80 -11.93
C LEU A 123 14.47 7.73 -12.29
N ASP A 124 14.83 8.07 -13.53
CA ASP A 124 16.22 8.09 -14.00
C ASP A 124 17.12 9.02 -13.14
#